data_AF-A0A3M6V761-F1
#
_entry.id   AF-A0A3M6V761-F1
#
_cell.length_a   1.000
_cell.length_b   1.000
_cell.length_c   1.000
_cell.angle_alpha   90.00
_cell.angle_beta   90.00
_cell.angle_gamma   90.00
#
_symmetry.space_group_name_H-M   'P 1'
#
loop_
_entity.id
_entity.type
_entity.pdbx_description
1 polymer ?
#
loop_
_entity_poly.entity_id
_entity_poly.type
_entity_poly.pdbx_seq_one_letter_code
_entity_poly.pdbx_strand_id
1 'polypeptide(L)'
;MVEQKVFQRHGAHEISTPLLILRLSEQNNIILNASPNASMMLDGNSVLVSLPFDLTERLTRFVARQSVFRLKCFQFNQVIRKSVGGGHPREFTE
;
A
#
# COMPACT_ATOMS: atom_id res chain seq x y z
N MET A 1 -17.43 -7.41 -10.21
CA MET A 1 -18.11 -6.55 -9.19
C MET A 1 -18.84 -5.39 -9.87
N VAL A 2 -19.90 -4.81 -9.29
CA VAL A 2 -20.58 -3.63 -9.88
C VAL A 2 -19.63 -2.43 -9.96
N GLU A 3 -18.85 -2.19 -8.91
CA GLU A 3 -17.89 -1.08 -8.84
C GLU A 3 -16.78 -1.17 -9.90
N GLN A 4 -16.25 -2.38 -10.12
CA GLN A 4 -15.27 -2.65 -11.19
C GLN A 4 -15.78 -2.19 -12.56
N LYS A 5 -17.05 -2.46 -12.88
CA LYS A 5 -17.66 -2.02 -14.15
C LYS A 5 -17.75 -0.50 -14.24
N VAL A 6 -17.97 0.20 -13.12
CA VAL A 6 -17.98 1.67 -13.09
C VAL A 6 -16.60 2.20 -13.44
N PHE A 7 -15.54 1.71 -12.79
CA PHE A 7 -14.16 2.13 -13.09
C PHE A 7 -13.77 1.88 -14.55
N GLN A 8 -14.07 0.69 -15.07
CA GLN A 8 -13.79 0.33 -16.46
C GLN A 8 -14.55 1.20 -17.46
N ARG A 9 -15.83 1.51 -17.20
CA ARG A 9 -16.61 2.45 -18.04
C ARG A 9 -16.02 3.85 -18.08
N HIS A 10 -15.28 4.25 -17.04
CA HIS A 10 -14.56 5.52 -16.99
C HIS A 10 -13.14 5.42 -17.57
N GLY A 11 -12.76 4.29 -18.20
CA GLY A 11 -11.45 4.10 -18.82
C GLY A 11 -10.31 3.87 -17.83
N ALA A 12 -10.62 3.43 -16.60
CA ALA A 12 -9.58 3.01 -15.66
C ALA A 12 -9.22 1.53 -15.87
N HIS A 13 -7.93 1.21 -15.78
CA HIS A 13 -7.42 -0.16 -15.85
C HIS A 13 -7.16 -0.76 -14.47
N GLU A 14 -7.45 -2.05 -14.33
CA GLU A 14 -7.12 -2.77 -13.11
C GLU A 14 -5.62 -3.00 -13.03
N ILE A 15 -5.02 -2.74 -11.86
CA ILE A 15 -3.60 -2.99 -11.61
C ILE A 15 -3.42 -3.76 -10.32
N SER A 16 -2.27 -4.43 -10.18
CA SER A 16 -1.85 -5.04 -8.94
C SER A 16 -0.53 -4.44 -8.48
N THR A 17 -0.48 -3.97 -7.25
CA THR A 17 0.72 -3.43 -6.62
C THR A 17 1.21 -4.38 -5.53
N PRO A 18 2.54 -4.54 -5.36
CA PRO A 18 3.09 -5.48 -4.38
C PRO A 18 2.63 -5.17 -2.95
N LEU A 19 2.38 -6.23 -2.17
CA LEU A 19 1.85 -6.14 -0.80
C LEU A 19 2.86 -5.60 0.21
N LEU A 20 4.16 -5.84 0.03
CA LEU A 20 5.15 -5.46 1.04
C LEU A 20 5.91 -4.20 0.66
N ILE A 21 6.08 -3.36 1.66
CA ILE A 21 6.77 -2.09 1.56
C ILE A 21 8.01 -2.18 2.44
N LEU A 22 9.18 -2.24 1.79
CA LEU A 22 10.44 -2.06 2.51
C LEU A 22 10.47 -0.66 3.11
N ARG A 23 10.66 -0.58 4.42
CA ARG A 23 11.12 0.64 5.06
C ARG A 23 12.60 0.71 4.75
N LEU A 24 13.02 1.71 3.96
CA LEU A 24 14.43 2.09 3.94
C LEU A 24 14.74 2.59 5.34
N SER A 25 15.37 1.73 6.14
CA SER A 25 15.91 2.10 7.44
C SER A 25 17.01 3.12 7.18
N GLU A 26 16.73 4.39 7.51
CA GLU A 26 17.72 5.44 7.77
C GLU A 26 18.75 5.78 6.67
N GLN A 27 18.54 5.34 5.44
CA GLN A 27 19.36 5.79 4.31
C GLN A 27 18.75 7.09 3.79
N ASN A 28 19.21 8.23 4.37
CA ASN A 28 19.07 9.62 3.92
C ASN A 28 18.28 10.60 4.80
N ASN A 29 18.10 10.39 6.12
CA ASN A 29 17.36 11.33 7.00
C ASN A 29 15.93 11.68 6.52
N ILE A 30 15.40 10.99 5.52
CA ILE A 30 14.03 11.14 5.05
C ILE A 30 13.22 10.17 5.88
N ILE A 31 12.62 10.67 6.95
CA ILE A 31 11.53 9.98 7.63
C ILE A 31 10.42 9.86 6.59
N LEU A 32 10.36 8.74 5.89
CA LEU A 32 9.14 8.38 5.17
C LEU A 32 8.09 8.25 6.26
N ASN A 33 7.19 9.22 6.34
CA ASN A 33 6.15 9.29 7.35
C ASN A 33 5.18 8.14 7.10
N ALA A 34 5.47 6.95 7.64
CA ALA A 34 4.46 5.91 7.72
C ALA A 34 3.35 6.46 8.61
N SER A 35 2.10 6.21 8.21
CA SER A 35 0.96 6.48 9.07
C SER A 35 1.22 5.89 10.46
N PRO A 36 0.93 6.62 11.56
CA PRO A 36 1.14 6.09 12.92
C PRO A 36 0.35 4.79 13.16
N ASN A 37 -0.71 4.58 12.37
CA ASN A 37 -1.57 3.40 12.38
C ASN A 37 -1.11 2.28 11.43
N ALA A 38 0.02 2.44 10.73
CA ALA A 38 0.59 1.40 9.88
C ALA A 38 1.11 0.22 10.72
N SER A 39 0.81 -0.99 10.26
CA SER A 39 1.27 -2.22 10.91
C SER A 39 2.63 -2.65 10.35
N MET A 40 3.44 -3.31 11.17
CA MET A 40 4.81 -3.68 10.83
C MET A 40 5.02 -5.16 11.05
N MET A 41 5.89 -5.76 10.24
CA MET A 41 6.25 -7.17 10.32
C MET A 41 7.76 -7.29 10.18
N LEU A 42 8.38 -8.17 10.97
CA LEU A 42 9.75 -8.61 10.73
C LEU A 42 9.70 -9.76 9.73
N ASP A 43 10.43 -9.64 8.62
CA ASP A 43 10.58 -10.75 7.69
C ASP A 43 11.53 -11.83 8.24
N GLY A 44 11.66 -12.95 7.52
CA GLY A 44 12.56 -14.05 7.91
C GLY A 44 14.05 -13.66 7.95
N ASN A 45 14.43 -12.52 7.38
CA ASN A 45 15.79 -11.98 7.36
C ASN A 45 15.97 -10.86 8.41
N SER A 46 15.06 -10.72 9.36
CA SER A 46 15.06 -9.65 10.38
C SER A 46 14.95 -8.23 9.79
N VAL A 47 14.46 -8.09 8.56
CA VAL A 47 14.16 -6.80 7.95
C VAL A 47 12.77 -6.38 8.37
N LEU A 48 12.68 -5.16 8.89
CA LEU A 48 11.42 -4.57 9.30
C LEU A 48 10.69 -4.00 8.07
N VAL A 49 9.55 -4.60 7.73
CA VAL A 49 8.70 -4.19 6.60
C VAL A 49 7.39 -3.58 7.09
N SER A 50 6.90 -2.58 6.37
CA SER A 50 5.56 -2.06 6.61
C SER A 50 4.55 -2.86 5.83
N LEU A 51 3.46 -3.24 6.48
CA LEU A 51 2.27 -3.73 5.79
C LEU A 51 1.54 -2.54 5.15
N PRO A 52 0.73 -2.77 4.10
CA PRO A 52 -0.01 -1.70 3.44
C PRO A 52 -1.01 -1.04 4.36
N PHE A 53 -0.86 0.27 4.58
CA PHE A 53 -1.86 1.06 5.32
C PHE A 53 -3.01 1.53 4.42
N ASP A 54 -2.70 1.84 3.17
CA ASP A 54 -3.64 2.21 2.11
C ASP A 54 -3.16 1.70 0.74
N LEU A 55 -4.01 1.82 -0.29
CA LEU A 55 -3.66 1.49 -1.68
C LEU A 55 -2.89 2.61 -2.39
N THR A 56 -2.99 3.85 -1.91
CA THR A 56 -2.43 5.05 -2.54
C THR A 56 -0.91 5.10 -2.43
N GLU A 57 -0.34 4.88 -1.25
CA GLU A 57 1.12 4.88 -1.03
C GLU A 57 1.79 3.77 -1.83
N ARG A 58 1.13 2.60 -1.95
CA ARG A 58 1.57 1.51 -2.82
C ARG A 58 1.58 1.91 -4.29
N LEU A 59 0.49 2.53 -4.76
CA LEU A 59 0.39 3.03 -6.12
C LEU A 59 1.47 4.06 -6.43
N THR A 60 1.67 5.05 -5.57
CA THR A 60 2.68 6.10 -5.75
C THR A 60 4.07 5.50 -5.89
N ARG A 61 4.44 4.51 -5.07
CA ARG A 61 5.73 3.81 -5.20
C ARG A 61 5.85 3.04 -6.51
N PHE A 62 4.81 2.33 -6.92
CA PHE A 62 4.79 1.61 -8.19
C PHE A 62 5.03 2.57 -9.36
N VAL A 63 4.27 3.67 -9.39
CA VAL A 63 4.36 4.71 -10.42
C VAL A 63 5.75 5.34 -10.45
N ALA A 64 6.31 5.69 -9.29
CA ALA A 64 7.65 6.27 -9.17
C ALA A 64 8.76 5.33 -9.66
N ARG A 65 8.64 4.01 -9.39
CA ARG A 65 9.62 3.02 -9.84
C ARG A 65 9.53 2.71 -11.33
N GLN A 66 8.33 2.77 -11.90
CA GLN A 66 8.09 2.44 -13.32
C GLN A 66 8.16 3.68 -14.24
N SER A 67 8.37 4.88 -13.69
CA SER A 67 8.39 6.15 -14.45
C SER A 67 7.15 6.35 -15.32
N VAL A 68 5.97 6.02 -14.79
CA VAL A 68 4.68 6.15 -15.49
C VAL A 68 4.07 7.51 -15.19
N PHE A 69 3.78 8.33 -16.20
CA PHE A 69 3.31 9.72 -15.99
C PHE A 69 1.81 9.94 -16.30
N ARG A 70 1.13 8.94 -16.87
CA ARG A 70 -0.29 9.03 -17.27
C ARG A 70 -1.02 7.72 -17.01
N LEU A 71 -1.36 7.48 -15.75
CA LEU A 71 -2.04 6.26 -15.32
C LEU A 71 -3.41 6.58 -14.72
N LYS A 72 -4.47 6.06 -15.35
CA LYS A 72 -5.82 6.01 -14.76
C LYS A 72 -6.11 4.56 -14.42
N CYS A 73 -6.11 4.24 -13.14
CA CYS A 73 -6.20 2.85 -12.68
C CYS A 73 -7.12 2.70 -11.46
N PHE A 74 -7.47 1.46 -11.17
CA PHE A 74 -8.13 1.04 -9.94
C PHE A 74 -7.52 -0.28 -9.46
N GLN A 75 -7.67 -0.57 -8.17
CA GLN A 75 -7.32 -1.86 -7.58
C GLN A 75 -8.23 -2.07 -6.37
N PHE A 76 -8.63 -3.32 -6.14
CA PHE A 76 -9.29 -3.72 -4.91
C PHE A 76 -8.35 -4.66 -4.16
N ASN A 77 -7.99 -4.32 -2.93
CA ASN A 77 -7.02 -5.13 -2.18
C ASN A 77 -7.19 -4.96 -0.67
N GLN A 78 -6.55 -5.85 0.07
CA GLN A 78 -6.50 -5.80 1.51
C GLN A 78 -5.43 -4.82 2.00
N VAL A 79 -5.77 -4.07 3.05
CA VAL A 79 -4.87 -3.20 3.81
C VAL A 79 -4.95 -3.55 5.29
N ILE A 80 -3.84 -3.35 6.00
CA ILE A 80 -3.67 -3.81 7.37
C ILE A 80 -3.33 -2.62 8.27
N ARG A 81 -4.19 -2.38 9.26
CA ARG A 81 -4.08 -1.23 10.18
C ARG A 81 -4.01 -1.69 11.62
N LYS A 82 -3.29 -0.92 12.45
CA LYS A 82 -3.31 -1.13 13.89
C LYS A 82 -4.74 -1.02 14.42
N SER A 83 -5.09 -1.91 15.34
CA SER A 83 -6.32 -1.79 16.10
C SER A 83 -6.24 -0.59 17.06
N VAL A 84 -7.30 0.23 17.11
CA VAL A 84 -7.39 1.45 17.93
C VAL A 84 -7.18 1.15 19.43
N GLY A 85 -7.54 -0.05 19.89
CA GLY A 85 -7.34 -0.50 21.28
C GLY A 85 -6.09 -1.34 21.51
N GLY A 86 -5.17 -1.41 20.54
CA GLY A 86 -4.08 -2.39 20.53
C GLY A 86 -4.53 -3.80 20.13
N GLY A 87 -3.61 -4.77 20.21
CA GLY A 87 -3.85 -6.16 19.82
C GLY A 87 -3.51 -6.46 18.35
N HIS A 88 -4.10 -7.54 17.83
CA HIS A 88 -3.84 -8.00 16.46
C HIS A 88 -4.27 -6.93 15.43
N PRO A 89 -3.44 -6.63 14.42
CA PRO A 89 -3.82 -5.76 13.32
C PRO A 89 -5.09 -6.21 12.62
N ARG A 90 -5.87 -5.27 12.08
CA ARG A 90 -7.09 -5.56 11.35
C ARG A 90 -6.90 -5.38 9.85
N GLU A 91 -7.53 -6.26 9.11
CA GLU A 91 -7.57 -6.26 7.66
C GLU A 91 -8.85 -5.59 7.16
N PHE A 92 -8.72 -4.75 6.12
CA PHE A 92 -9.81 -4.03 5.48
C PHE A 92 -9.70 -4.17 3.97
N THR A 93 -10.83 -4.26 3.29
CA THR A 93 -10.88 -4.15 1.83
C THR A 93 -11.01 -2.69 1.44
N GLU A 94 -10.15 -2.26 0.53
CA GLU A 94 -10.20 -0.96 -0.16
C GLU A 94 -10.29 -1.14 -1.66
#